data_AF-A0A2X3KV13-F1
#
_entry.id   AF-A0A2X3KV13-F1
#
_cell.length_a   1.000
_cell.length_b   1.000
_cell.length_c   1.000
_cell.angle_alpha   90.00
_cell.angle_beta   90.00
_cell.angle_gamma   90.00
#
_symmetry.space_group_name_H-M   'P 1'
#
loop_
_entity.id
_entity.type
_entity.pdbx_description
1 polymer ?
#
loop_
_entity_poly.entity_id
_entity_poly.type
_entity_poly.pdbx_seq_one_letter_code
_entity_poly.pdbx_strand_id
1 'polypeptide(L)'
;MKVGFFLLKFPLASETFVLNQITAFIDMGYEVEIVALQKGDLTNTHAAFKSYGLSEKTVWLLDEPEGKVGKPAKPCVEYAPWWPAE
;
A
#
# COMPACT_ATOMS: atom_id res chain seq x y z
N MET A 1 16.09 10.38 -14.66
CA MET A 1 14.93 9.60 -15.15
C MET A 1 13.89 9.57 -14.06
N LYS A 2 12.60 9.64 -14.41
CA LYS A 2 11.49 9.70 -13.46
C LYS A 2 10.74 8.38 -13.44
N VAL A 3 10.40 7.88 -12.25
CA VAL A 3 9.71 6.60 -12.04
C VAL A 3 8.41 6.87 -11.26
N GLY A 4 7.28 6.51 -11.85
CA GLY A 4 5.96 6.66 -11.24
C GLY A 4 5.41 5.33 -10.73
N PHE A 5 4.90 5.32 -9.50
CA PHE A 5 4.18 4.20 -8.91
C PHE A 5 2.69 4.53 -8.81
N PHE A 6 1.83 3.63 -9.28
CA PHE A 6 0.39 3.75 -9.13
C PHE A 6 -0.14 2.59 -8.27
N LEU A 7 -0.68 2.92 -7.10
CA LEU A 7 -1.04 1.96 -6.07
C LEU A 7 -2.50 2.12 -5.65
N LEU A 8 -3.16 1.02 -5.32
CA LEU A 8 -4.51 1.10 -4.75
C LEU A 8 -4.48 1.70 -3.34
N LYS A 9 -3.54 1.25 -2.51
CA LYS A 9 -3.41 1.70 -1.13
C LYS A 9 -1.93 1.71 -0.77
N PHE A 10 -1.50 2.71 0.01
CA PHE A 10 -0.09 2.84 0.39
C PHE A 10 0.05 3.64 1.70
N PRO A 11 0.96 3.28 2.62
CA PRO A 11 1.79 2.08 2.67
C PRO A 11 1.03 0.84 3.18
N LEU A 12 1.39 -0.36 2.67
CA LEU A 12 0.91 -1.64 3.19
C LEU A 12 2.03 -2.35 3.95
N ALA A 13 1.83 -2.61 5.23
CA ALA A 13 2.80 -3.35 6.05
C ALA A 13 3.06 -4.78 5.53
N SER A 14 2.04 -5.41 4.93
CA SER A 14 2.17 -6.75 4.31
C SER A 14 2.83 -6.73 2.93
N GLU A 15 3.01 -5.56 2.30
CA GLU A 15 3.49 -5.43 0.93
C GLU A 15 4.80 -4.63 0.88
N THR A 16 5.82 -5.17 1.55
CA THR A 16 7.13 -4.54 1.69
C THR A 16 7.95 -4.54 0.40
N PHE A 17 7.63 -5.42 -0.55
CA PHE A 17 8.34 -5.49 -1.83
C PHE A 17 8.22 -4.20 -2.65
N VAL A 18 7.03 -3.58 -2.69
CA VAL A 18 6.81 -2.30 -3.38
C VAL A 18 7.63 -1.20 -2.72
N LEU A 19 7.64 -1.15 -1.39
CA LEU A 19 8.44 -0.20 -0.63
C LEU A 19 9.94 -0.35 -0.94
N ASN A 20 10.45 -1.59 -0.97
CA ASN A 20 11.85 -1.86 -1.28
C ASN A 20 12.24 -1.44 -2.71
N GLN A 21 11.34 -1.59 -3.68
CA GLN A 21 11.58 -1.10 -5.04
C GLN A 21 11.65 0.43 -5.08
N ILE A 22 10.71 1.10 -4.42
CA ILE A 22 10.67 2.56 -4.34
C ILE A 22 11.97 3.09 -3.74
N THR A 23 12.42 2.54 -2.61
CA THR A 23 13.67 2.97 -1.97
C THR A 23 14.87 2.67 -2.84
N ALA A 24 14.92 1.51 -3.49
CA ALA A 24 16.01 1.16 -4.40
C ALA A 24 16.12 2.15 -5.58
N PHE A 25 15.00 2.59 -6.16
CA PHE A 25 15.04 3.62 -7.22
C PHE A 25 15.52 4.98 -6.70
N ILE A 26 15.13 5.35 -5.48
CA ILE A 26 15.63 6.58 -4.84
C ILE A 26 17.14 6.47 -4.59
N ASP A 27 17.62 5.32 -4.09
CA ASP A 27 19.05 5.07 -3.83
C ASP A 27 19.88 5.09 -5.11
N MET A 28 19.30 4.71 -6.25
CA MET A 28 19.93 4.80 -7.57
C MET A 28 19.94 6.24 -8.14
N GLY A 29 19.40 7.22 -7.42
CA GLY A 29 19.35 8.62 -7.84
C GLY A 29 18.21 8.97 -8.80
N TYR A 30 17.18 8.13 -8.88
CA TYR A 30 15.98 8.42 -9.67
C TYR A 30 14.98 9.27 -8.89
N GLU A 31 14.24 10.09 -9.63
CA GLU A 31 13.11 10.82 -9.08
C GLU A 31 11.89 9.90 -9.05
N VAL A 32 11.34 9.67 -7.86
CA VAL A 32 10.19 8.78 -7.67
C VAL A 32 8.96 9.58 -7.26
N GLU A 33 7.86 9.35 -7.98
CA GLU A 33 6.52 9.83 -7.62
C GLU A 33 5.60 8.65 -7.34
N ILE A 34 4.77 8.81 -6.32
CA ILE A 34 3.82 7.78 -5.90
C ILE A 34 2.42 8.40 -6.02
N VAL A 35 1.51 7.69 -6.65
CA VAL A 35 0.08 8.03 -6.69
C VAL A 35 -0.66 6.86 -6.09
N ALA A 36 -1.37 7.10 -5.01
CA ALA A 36 -2.15 6.09 -4.32
C ALA A 36 -3.62 6.48 -4.28
N LEU A 37 -4.52 5.53 -4.53
CA LEU A 37 -5.95 5.79 -4.34
C LEU A 37 -6.24 6.07 -2.87
N GLN A 38 -5.77 5.24 -1.94
CA GLN A 38 -6.11 5.34 -0.52
C GLN A 38 -4.87 5.35 0.38
N LYS A 39 -4.99 6.02 1.54
CA LYS A 39 -3.99 5.93 2.61
C LYS A 39 -4.01 4.54 3.25
N GLY A 40 -2.82 4.01 3.42
CA GLY A 40 -2.50 2.75 4.07
C GLY A 40 -2.50 2.84 5.59
N ASP A 41 -1.86 1.86 6.24
CA ASP A 41 -1.61 1.95 7.68
C ASP A 41 -0.38 2.82 7.93
N LEU A 42 -0.59 4.07 8.37
CA LEU A 42 0.47 5.02 8.71
C LEU A 42 1.03 4.82 10.14
N THR A 43 0.39 3.98 10.96
CA THR A 43 0.81 3.69 12.34
C THR A 43 1.82 2.55 12.39
N ASN A 44 1.56 1.45 11.67
CA ASN A 44 2.46 0.29 11.59
C ASN A 44 3.29 0.29 10.30
N THR A 45 3.95 1.42 9.99
CA THR A 45 4.81 1.54 8.81
C THR A 45 6.24 1.12 9.08
N HIS A 46 6.90 0.54 8.07
CA HIS A 46 8.35 0.33 8.08
C HIS A 46 9.12 1.64 8.26
N ALA A 47 10.26 1.59 8.98
CA ALA A 47 11.11 2.75 9.21
C ALA A 47 11.51 3.47 7.92
N ALA A 48 11.77 2.71 6.85
CA ALA A 48 12.10 3.24 5.53
C ALA A 48 11.02 4.16 4.93
N PHE A 49 9.74 3.94 5.24
CA PHE A 49 8.68 4.86 4.81
C PHE A 49 8.91 6.29 5.35
N LYS A 50 9.34 6.39 6.60
CA LYS A 50 9.66 7.66 7.27
C LYS A 50 11.01 8.20 6.83
N SER A 51 12.05 7.35 6.79
CA SER A 51 13.41 7.76 6.44
C SER A 51 13.52 8.36 5.04
N TYR A 52 12.75 7.83 4.08
CA TYR A 52 12.75 8.32 2.70
C TYR A 52 11.68 9.40 2.44
N GLY A 53 10.94 9.83 3.47
CA GLY A 53 9.90 10.86 3.34
C GLY A 53 8.81 10.49 2.32
N LEU A 54 8.44 9.21 2.22
CA LEU A 54 7.59 8.73 1.13
C LEU A 54 6.18 9.33 1.17
N SER A 55 5.73 9.79 2.32
CA SER A 55 4.47 10.53 2.48
C SER A 55 4.41 11.81 1.64
N GLU A 56 5.53 12.52 1.53
CA GLU A 56 5.63 13.79 0.78
C GLU A 56 5.71 13.55 -0.73
N LYS A 57 6.19 12.36 -1.12
CA LYS A 57 6.28 11.91 -2.50
C LYS A 57 4.99 11.24 -3.00
N THR A 58 4.00 11.10 -2.12
CA THR A 58 2.74 10.43 -2.43
C THR A 58 1.60 11.41 -2.62
N VAL A 59 0.98 11.36 -3.80
CA VAL A 59 -0.30 12.01 -4.10
C VAL A 59 -1.43 11.04 -3.77
N TRP A 60 -2.38 11.49 -2.95
CA TRP A 60 -3.55 10.72 -2.53
C TRP A 60 -4.76 11.13 -3.37
N LEU A 61 -5.45 10.16 -4.00
CA LEU A 61 -6.61 10.47 -4.85
C LEU A 61 -7.94 10.42 -4.11
N LEU A 62 -8.05 9.60 -3.06
CA LEU A 62 -9.23 9.50 -2.20
C LEU A 62 -8.84 9.87 -0.78
N ASP A 63 -9.67 10.69 -0.15
CA ASP A 63 -9.60 10.93 1.28
C ASP A 63 -9.96 9.66 2.06
N GLU A 64 -9.55 9.61 3.34
CA GLU A 64 -9.98 8.51 4.21
C GLU A 64 -11.52 8.47 4.23
N PRO A 65 -12.14 7.28 4.07
CA PRO A 65 -13.58 7.19 4.24
C PRO A 65 -13.93 7.62 5.66
N GLU A 66 -14.64 8.74 5.81
CA GLU A 66 -15.17 9.21 7.08
C GLU A 66 -16.09 8.14 7.67
N GLY A 67 -15.54 7.35 8.58
CA GLY A 67 -16.26 6.39 9.41
C GLY A 67 -16.47 5.03 8.76
N LYS A 68 -15.77 4.01 9.28
CA LYS A 68 -16.36 2.99 10.17
C LYS A 68 -15.29 2.40 11.09
N VAL A 69 -15.26 2.87 12.34
CA VAL A 69 -14.83 2.04 13.46
C VAL A 69 -15.89 0.94 13.61
N GLY A 70 -15.64 -0.26 13.09
CA GLY A 70 -16.68 -1.29 13.08
C GLY A 70 -16.25 -2.66 12.55
N LYS A 71 -15.54 -3.40 13.41
CA LYS A 71 -15.27 -4.85 13.39
C LYS A 71 -14.39 -5.38 12.23
N PRO A 72 -13.36 -6.21 12.50
CA PRO A 72 -12.78 -7.04 11.45
C PRO A 72 -13.86 -7.98 10.93
N ALA A 73 -14.26 -7.79 9.67
CA ALA A 73 -15.03 -8.79 8.96
C ALA A 73 -14.18 -10.07 8.93
N LYS A 74 -14.73 -11.16 9.48
CA LYS A 74 -14.15 -12.49 9.35
C LYS A 74 -13.86 -12.74 7.86
N PRO A 75 -12.76 -13.41 7.49
CA PRO A 75 -12.59 -13.82 6.10
C PRO A 75 -13.80 -14.67 5.71
N CYS A 76 -14.54 -14.22 4.70
CA CYS A 76 -15.45 -15.09 3.98
C CYS A 76 -14.59 -16.13 3.25
N VAL A 77 -14.24 -17.22 3.95
CA VAL A 77 -13.97 -18.48 3.28
C VAL A 77 -15.34 -19.02 2.93
N GLU A 78 -15.87 -18.55 1.82
CA GLU A 78 -17.00 -19.20 1.16
C GLU A 78 -16.44 -20.51 0.62
N TYR A 79 -16.69 -21.61 1.35
CA TYR A 79 -16.50 -22.93 0.79
C TYR A 79 -17.39 -23.02 -0.45
N ALA A 80 -16.76 -22.99 -1.62
CA ALA A 80 -17.42 -23.21 -2.89
C ALA A 80 -18.15 -24.57 -2.85
N PRO A 81 -19.48 -24.62 -3.04
CA PRO A 81 -20.26 -25.86 -2.94
C PRO A 81 -20.08 -26.81 -4.15
N TRP A 82 -19.03 -26.62 -4.95
CA TRP A 82 -18.78 -27.31 -6.22
C TRP A 82 -17.33 -27.78 -6.33
N TRP A 83 -16.83 -28.52 -5.35
CA TRP A 83 -15.64 -29.35 -5.55
C TRP A 83 -16.08 -30.80 -5.80
N PRO A 84 -15.95 -31.36 -7.01
CA PRO A 84 -16.19 -32.77 -7.23
C PRO A 84 -15.07 -33.58 -6.57
N ALA A 85 -15.44 -34.48 -5.66
CA ALA A 85 -14.57 -35.55 -5.23
C ALA A 85 -14.61 -36.64 -6.32
N GLU A 86 -13.50 -36.79 -7.04
CA GLU A 86 -13.12 -38.06 -7.67
C GLU A 86 -11.97 -38.68 -6.87
#